data_AF-R7P5B2-F1
#
_entry.id   AF-R7P5B2-F1
#
_cell.length_a   1.000
_cell.length_b   1.000
_cell.length_c   1.000
_cell.angle_alpha   90.00
_cell.angle_beta   90.00
_cell.angle_gamma   90.00
#
_symmetry.space_group_name_H-M   'P 1'
#
loop_
_entity.id
_entity.type
_entity.pdbx_description
1 polymer ?
#
loop_
_entity_poly.entity_id
_entity_poly.type
_entity_poly.pdbx_seq_one_letter_code
_entity_poly.pdbx_strand_id
1 'polypeptide(L)'
;MKNAYWAYWLILLGMVIVVIMLLVQNLTTTSTQDYYLIKEITEASLVDAVDYSYYRDYGEIKINKEKFYESFLRRFAETASLSTTYTVSFYGVYEAPPKASVEIKSKSNSFNVVGDATSLDMVERIDAVLEGNPVD
;
A
#
# COMPACT_ATOMS: atom_id res chain seq x y z
N MET A 1 -5.08 -51.44 13.97
CA MET A 1 -6.07 -50.41 13.55
C MET A 1 -5.86 -49.04 14.21
N LYS A 2 -5.45 -48.93 15.50
CA LYS A 2 -5.18 -47.64 16.17
C LYS A 2 -4.08 -46.78 15.50
N ASN A 3 -2.99 -47.38 15.02
CA ASN A 3 -1.88 -46.65 14.39
C ASN A 3 -2.24 -46.04 13.03
N ALA A 4 -3.24 -46.60 12.33
CA ALA A 4 -3.73 -46.07 11.06
C ALA A 4 -4.54 -44.78 11.25
N TYR A 5 -5.26 -44.64 12.37
CA TYR A 5 -5.97 -43.40 12.71
C TYR A 5 -5.01 -42.24 12.95
N TRP A 6 -3.84 -42.50 13.53
CA TRP A 6 -2.83 -41.49 13.75
C TRP A 6 -2.20 -41.01 12.42
N ALA A 7 -1.92 -41.93 11.49
CA ALA A 7 -1.44 -41.59 10.15
C ALA A 7 -2.48 -40.80 9.33
N TYR A 8 -3.76 -41.16 9.41
CA TYR A 8 -4.86 -40.41 8.79
C TYR A 8 -4.94 -38.98 9.34
N TRP A 9 -4.85 -38.83 10.66
CA TRP A 9 -4.85 -37.52 11.31
C TRP A 9 -3.68 -36.64 10.88
N LEU A 10 -2.50 -37.23 10.71
CA LEU A 10 -1.30 -36.51 10.28
C LEU A 10 -1.42 -36.03 8.82
N ILE A 11 -1.99 -36.85 7.92
CA ILE A 11 -2.23 -36.46 6.53
C ILE A 11 -3.26 -35.32 6.45
N LEU A 12 -4.35 -35.42 7.22
CA LEU A 12 -5.39 -34.39 7.25
C LEU A 12 -4.84 -33.06 7.77
N LEU A 13 -4.04 -33.10 8.83
CA LEU A 13 -3.37 -31.92 9.38
C LEU A 13 -2.38 -31.30 8.37
N GLY A 14 -1.64 -32.12 7.62
CA GLY A 14 -0.78 -31.66 6.54
C GLY A 14 -1.54 -30.93 5.42
N MET A 15 -2.70 -31.46 5.02
CA MET A 15 -3.56 -30.82 4.02
C MET A 15 -4.09 -29.46 4.50
N VAL A 16 -4.49 -29.37 5.78
CA VAL A 16 -4.95 -28.12 6.39
C VAL A 16 -3.83 -27.07 6.42
N ILE A 17 -2.60 -27.46 6.76
CA ILE A 17 -1.46 -26.54 6.78
C ILE A 17 -1.19 -25.96 5.38
N VAL A 18 -1.26 -26.78 4.33
CA VAL A 18 -1.05 -26.30 2.94
C VAL A 18 -2.12 -25.29 2.55
N VAL A 19 -3.39 -25.53 2.88
CA VAL A 19 -4.48 -24.58 2.61
C VAL A 19 -4.27 -23.27 3.35
N ILE A 20 -3.88 -23.31 4.62
CA ILE A 20 -3.58 -22.11 5.41
C ILE A 20 -2.38 -21.36 4.80
N MET A 21 -1.32 -22.06 4.40
CA MET A 21 -0.15 -21.44 3.76
C MET A 21 -0.52 -20.71 2.46
N LEU A 22 -1.36 -21.32 1.62
CA LEU A 22 -1.83 -20.68 0.37
C LEU A 22 -2.64 -19.39 0.67
N LEU A 23 -3.47 -19.40 1.70
CA LEU A 23 -4.22 -18.23 2.14
C LEU A 23 -3.29 -17.12 2.63
N VAL A 24 -2.38 -17.44 3.55
CA VAL A 24 -1.43 -16.47 4.12
C VAL A 24 -0.53 -15.88 3.04
N GLN A 25 -0.05 -16.71 2.11
CA GLN A 25 0.79 -16.24 0.98
C GLN A 25 0.05 -15.21 0.11
N ASN A 26 -1.22 -15.46 -0.24
CA ASN A 26 -2.01 -14.54 -1.07
C ASN A 26 -2.17 -13.18 -0.38
N LEU A 27 -2.55 -13.18 0.90
CA LEU A 27 -2.71 -11.94 1.67
C LEU A 27 -1.39 -11.17 1.84
N THR A 28 -0.34 -11.85 2.27
CA THR A 28 0.94 -11.19 2.55
C THR A 28 1.63 -10.68 1.30
N THR A 29 1.54 -11.40 0.17
CA THR A 29 2.20 -10.97 -1.08
C THR A 29 1.55 -9.71 -1.67
N THR A 30 0.21 -9.62 -1.66
CA THR A 30 -0.48 -8.44 -2.17
C THR A 30 -0.28 -7.22 -1.24
N SER A 31 -0.29 -7.41 0.08
CA SER A 31 -0.10 -6.32 1.06
C SER A 31 1.27 -5.69 0.90
N THR A 32 2.31 -6.51 0.79
CA THR A 32 3.68 -6.01 0.68
C THR A 32 3.89 -5.27 -0.63
N GLN A 33 3.35 -5.78 -1.74
CA GLN A 33 3.42 -5.09 -3.03
C GLN A 33 2.72 -3.72 -2.98
N ASP A 34 1.48 -3.67 -2.49
CA ASP A 34 0.70 -2.43 -2.37
C ASP A 34 1.43 -1.42 -1.47
N TYR A 35 1.97 -1.87 -0.32
CA TYR A 35 2.74 -1.02 0.60
C TYR A 35 3.94 -0.34 -0.08
N TYR A 36 4.77 -1.10 -0.81
CA TYR A 36 5.94 -0.54 -1.49
C TYR A 36 5.56 0.41 -2.62
N LEU A 37 4.54 0.05 -3.39
CA LEU A 37 4.01 0.88 -4.47
C LEU A 37 3.54 2.25 -3.92
N ILE A 38 2.75 2.24 -2.85
CA ILE A 38 2.23 3.47 -2.25
C ILE A 38 3.36 4.33 -1.70
N LYS A 39 4.35 3.70 -1.05
CA LYS A 39 5.51 4.39 -0.53
C LYS A 39 6.27 5.12 -1.64
N GLU A 40 6.64 4.41 -2.71
CA GLU A 40 7.40 4.98 -3.83
C GLU A 40 6.63 6.11 -4.53
N ILE A 41 5.33 5.91 -4.76
CA ILE A 41 4.50 6.92 -5.41
C ILE A 41 4.34 8.15 -4.50
N THR A 42 4.15 7.97 -3.19
CA THR A 42 4.02 9.10 -2.26
C THR A 42 5.30 9.91 -2.20
N GLU A 43 6.46 9.26 -2.11
CA GLU A 43 7.77 9.92 -2.09
C GLU A 43 8.05 10.66 -3.41
N ALA A 44 7.83 10.02 -4.56
CA ALA A 44 8.04 10.65 -5.86
C ALA A 44 7.08 11.82 -6.12
N SER A 45 5.83 11.70 -5.68
CA SER A 45 4.82 12.76 -5.83
C SER A 45 5.08 13.95 -4.92
N LEU A 46 5.70 13.73 -3.74
CA LEU A 46 6.15 14.81 -2.88
C LEU A 46 7.28 15.61 -3.51
N VAL A 47 8.26 14.93 -4.13
CA VAL A 47 9.38 15.59 -4.82
C VAL A 47 8.87 16.46 -5.99
N ASP A 48 7.95 15.94 -6.80
CA ASP A 48 7.39 16.70 -7.92
C ASP A 48 6.49 17.86 -7.48
N ALA A 49 5.94 17.80 -6.27
CA ALA A 49 5.10 18.84 -5.70
C ALA A 49 5.89 20.00 -5.07
N VAL A 50 7.23 19.92 -5.02
CA VAL A 50 8.09 20.98 -4.46
C VAL A 50 8.00 22.26 -5.29
N ASP A 51 7.77 23.37 -4.60
CA ASP A 51 7.81 24.70 -5.20
C ASP A 51 9.24 25.23 -5.25
N TYR A 52 9.92 24.97 -6.37
CA TYR A 52 11.29 25.45 -6.59
C TYR A 52 11.41 26.97 -6.67
N SER A 53 10.35 27.68 -7.07
CA SER A 53 10.35 29.15 -7.08
C SER A 53 10.37 29.69 -5.66
N TYR A 54 9.49 29.18 -4.79
CA TYR A 54 9.44 29.57 -3.38
C TYR A 54 10.75 29.23 -2.65
N TYR A 55 11.30 28.05 -2.92
CA TYR A 55 12.59 27.64 -2.34
C TYR A 55 13.72 28.59 -2.71
N ARG A 56 13.77 29.08 -3.95
CA ARG A 56 14.82 30.02 -4.39
C ARG A 56 14.70 31.40 -3.73
N ASP A 57 13.48 31.85 -3.48
CA ASP A 57 13.24 33.21 -2.98
C ASP A 57 13.33 33.29 -1.44
N TYR A 58 12.95 32.23 -0.73
CA TYR A 58 12.84 32.20 0.73
C TYR A 58 13.77 31.19 1.42
N GLY A 59 14.40 30.27 0.69
CA GLY A 59 15.25 29.22 1.25
C GLY A 59 14.50 28.11 1.99
N GLU A 60 13.16 28.19 2.06
CA GLU A 60 12.30 27.24 2.75
C GLU A 60 11.63 26.28 1.77
N ILE A 61 11.48 25.02 2.15
CA ILE A 61 10.81 24.02 1.33
C ILE A 61 9.31 24.07 1.60
N LYS A 62 8.58 24.26 0.51
CA LYS A 62 7.13 24.24 0.49
C LYS A 62 6.67 23.32 -0.65
N ILE A 63 5.61 22.55 -0.41
CA ILE A 63 4.93 21.78 -1.47
C ILE A 63 3.61 22.45 -1.86
N ASN A 64 3.20 22.28 -3.10
CA ASN A 64 1.85 22.64 -3.55
C ASN A 64 0.93 21.41 -3.45
N LYS A 65 -0.16 21.51 -2.67
CA LYS A 65 -1.06 20.37 -2.44
C LYS A 65 -1.73 19.87 -3.72
N GLU A 66 -2.13 20.78 -4.61
CA GLU A 66 -2.84 20.42 -5.85
C GLU A 66 -1.92 19.63 -6.78
N LYS A 67 -0.67 20.08 -6.93
CA LYS A 67 0.36 19.35 -7.70
C LYS A 67 0.66 17.98 -7.09
N PHE A 68 0.68 17.88 -5.77
CA PHE A 68 0.83 16.59 -5.09
C PHE A 68 -0.32 15.63 -5.45
N TYR A 69 -1.57 16.07 -5.33
CA TYR A 69 -2.73 15.21 -5.65
C TYR A 69 -2.74 14.77 -7.12
N GLU A 70 -2.41 15.68 -8.04
CA GLU A 70 -2.34 15.38 -9.47
C GLU A 70 -1.22 14.37 -9.79
N SER A 71 -0.01 14.61 -9.27
CA SER A 71 1.14 13.72 -9.49
C SER A 71 0.90 12.34 -8.87
N PHE A 72 0.37 12.33 -7.64
CA PHE A 72 0.02 11.09 -6.93
C PHE A 72 -1.00 10.27 -7.70
N LEU A 73 -2.14 10.87 -8.07
CA LEU A 73 -3.22 10.14 -8.72
C LEU A 73 -2.80 9.61 -10.10
N ARG A 74 -2.00 10.37 -10.85
CA ARG A 74 -1.45 9.95 -12.13
C ARG A 74 -0.53 8.74 -11.98
N ARG A 75 0.48 8.83 -11.12
CA ARG A 75 1.42 7.73 -10.87
C ARG A 75 0.70 6.49 -10.32
N PHE A 76 -0.26 6.70 -9.43
CA PHE A 76 -1.08 5.63 -8.87
C PHE A 76 -1.88 4.93 -9.97
N ALA A 77 -2.52 5.68 -10.87
CA ALA A 77 -3.27 5.09 -11.99
C ALA A 77 -2.38 4.34 -12.99
N GLU A 78 -1.13 4.78 -13.20
CA GLU A 78 -0.16 4.10 -14.08
C GLU A 78 0.39 2.79 -13.49
N THR A 79 0.50 2.70 -12.17
CA THR A 79 1.17 1.59 -11.48
C THR A 79 0.18 0.60 -10.84
N ALA A 80 -1.02 1.05 -10.47
CA ALA A 80 -2.02 0.23 -9.82
C ALA A 80 -2.50 -0.91 -10.73
N SER A 81 -2.74 -2.08 -10.13
CA SER A 81 -3.28 -3.22 -10.87
C SER A 81 -4.72 -2.96 -11.32
N LEU A 82 -5.00 -3.22 -12.60
CA LEU A 82 -6.36 -3.16 -13.17
C LEU A 82 -7.31 -4.24 -12.62
N SER A 83 -6.78 -5.23 -11.89
CA SER A 83 -7.56 -6.36 -11.36
C SER A 83 -8.22 -6.08 -10.02
N THR A 84 -7.86 -4.99 -9.35
CA THR A 84 -8.27 -4.69 -7.97
C THR A 84 -8.88 -3.29 -7.87
N THR A 85 -9.91 -3.15 -7.04
CA THR A 85 -10.50 -1.85 -6.75
C THR A 85 -9.78 -1.22 -5.56
N TYR A 86 -9.17 -0.07 -5.80
CA TYR A 86 -8.47 0.71 -4.79
C TYR A 86 -9.30 1.91 -4.37
N THR A 87 -9.42 2.14 -3.06
CA THR A 87 -9.96 3.38 -2.50
C THR A 87 -8.81 4.18 -1.89
N VAL A 88 -8.49 5.32 -2.50
CA VAL A 88 -7.44 6.23 -2.02
C VAL A 88 -8.06 7.26 -1.07
N SER A 89 -7.49 7.45 0.11
CA SER A 89 -7.92 8.42 1.10
C SER A 89 -6.72 9.25 1.58
N PHE A 90 -6.82 10.57 1.44
CA PHE A 90 -5.79 11.50 1.93
C PHE A 90 -6.18 11.99 3.33
N TYR A 91 -5.37 11.68 4.34
CA TYR A 91 -5.65 12.05 5.74
C TYR A 91 -5.11 13.43 6.11
N GLY A 92 -4.12 13.92 5.37
CA GLY A 92 -3.60 15.26 5.56
C GLY A 92 -2.43 15.54 4.64
N VAL A 93 -2.57 16.56 3.80
CA VAL A 93 -1.47 17.13 3.02
C VAL A 93 -1.26 18.56 3.50
N TYR A 94 -0.06 18.88 3.94
CA TYR A 94 0.35 20.17 4.47
C TYR A 94 1.46 20.73 3.60
N GLU A 95 1.39 22.03 3.27
CA GLU A 95 2.39 22.69 2.42
C GLU A 95 3.65 23.08 3.19
N ALA A 96 3.45 23.55 4.42
CA ALA A 96 4.50 23.96 5.34
C ALA A 96 4.05 23.61 6.79
N PRO A 97 4.72 22.68 7.48
CA PRO A 97 5.78 21.80 6.98
C PRO A 97 5.26 20.83 5.91
N PRO A 98 6.06 20.46 4.89
CA PRO A 98 5.66 19.57 3.81
C PRO A 98 5.46 18.14 4.31
N LYS A 99 4.19 17.77 4.55
CA LYS A 99 3.77 16.43 5.00
C LYS A 99 2.64 15.94 4.12
N ALA A 100 2.68 14.66 3.72
CA ALA A 100 1.56 13.97 3.09
C ALA A 100 1.28 12.65 3.80
N SER A 101 0.01 12.41 4.10
CA SER A 101 -0.51 11.17 4.65
C SER A 101 -1.52 10.56 3.67
N VAL A 102 -1.22 9.36 3.18
CA VAL A 102 -2.03 8.65 2.20
C VAL A 102 -2.36 7.26 2.72
N GLU A 103 -3.63 6.89 2.65
CA GLU A 103 -4.11 5.55 2.92
C GLU A 103 -4.74 4.98 1.66
N ILE A 104 -4.51 3.71 1.42
CA ILE A 104 -5.17 2.97 0.36
C ILE A 104 -5.83 1.74 0.96
N LYS A 105 -7.11 1.57 0.61
CA LYS A 105 -7.86 0.36 0.90
C LYS A 105 -7.94 -0.46 -0.38
N SER A 106 -7.43 -1.68 -0.36
CA SER A 106 -7.53 -2.65 -1.45
C SER A 106 -8.30 -3.87 -0.98
N LYS A 107 -8.91 -4.61 -1.91
CA LYS A 107 -9.49 -5.92 -1.62
C LYS A 107 -8.52 -7.00 -2.04
N SER A 108 -8.30 -7.99 -1.17
CA SER A 108 -7.54 -9.18 -1.53
C SER A 108 -8.22 -9.90 -2.69
N ASN A 109 -7.43 -10.64 -3.47
CA ASN A 109 -7.99 -11.49 -4.50
C ASN A 109 -9.01 -12.47 -3.89
N SER A 110 -10.12 -12.73 -4.60
CA SER A 110 -11.20 -13.60 -4.11
C SER A 110 -10.66 -15.02 -3.86
N PHE A 111 -10.73 -15.48 -2.62
CA PHE A 111 -10.32 -16.83 -2.24
C PHE A 111 -11.55 -17.74 -2.28
N ASN A 112 -11.54 -18.72 -3.19
CA ASN A 112 -12.62 -19.71 -3.31
C ASN A 112 -12.38 -20.86 -2.33
N VAL A 113 -13.16 -20.91 -1.24
CA VAL A 113 -13.18 -22.04 -0.30
C VAL A 113 -14.48 -22.78 -0.48
N VAL A 114 -14.41 -23.99 -1.03
CA VAL A 114 -15.56 -24.92 -1.11
C VAL A 114 -16.80 -24.27 -1.76
N GLY A 115 -16.59 -23.45 -2.79
CA GLY A 115 -17.67 -22.81 -3.57
C GLY A 115 -18.15 -21.46 -3.05
N ASP A 116 -17.60 -20.96 -1.93
CA ASP A 116 -17.84 -19.60 -1.46
C ASP A 116 -16.59 -18.73 -1.66
N ALA A 117 -16.79 -17.53 -2.22
CA ALA A 117 -15.73 -16.61 -2.59
C ALA A 117 -15.60 -15.53 -1.50
N THR A 118 -14.61 -15.67 -0.62
CA THR A 118 -14.33 -14.68 0.43
C THR A 118 -13.19 -13.76 0.02
N SER A 119 -13.40 -12.44 0.08
CA SER A 119 -12.37 -11.41 -0.07
C SER A 119 -12.12 -10.73 1.28
N LEU A 120 -10.87 -10.39 1.57
CA LEU A 120 -10.49 -9.64 2.77
C LEU A 120 -10.16 -8.19 2.38
N ASP A 121 -10.59 -7.24 3.21
CA ASP A 121 -10.24 -5.83 3.03
C ASP A 121 -8.85 -5.58 3.63
N MET A 122 -7.97 -4.96 2.84
CA MET A 122 -6.59 -4.64 3.18
C MET A 122 -6.45 -3.13 3.24
N VAL A 123 -5.76 -2.61 4.26
CA VAL A 123 -5.60 -1.18 4.50
C VAL A 123 -4.14 -0.86 4.75
N GLU A 124 -3.55 -0.09 3.85
CA GLU A 124 -2.17 0.38 3.96
C GLU A 124 -2.15 1.89 4.11
N ARG A 125 -1.34 2.40 5.05
CA ARG A 125 -1.19 3.83 5.29
C ARG A 125 0.28 4.22 5.34
N ILE A 126 0.62 5.24 4.56
CA ILE A 126 1.96 5.84 4.49
C ILE A 126 1.88 7.29 4.93
N ASP A 127 2.75 7.66 5.86
CA ASP A 127 3.05 9.03 6.23
C ASP A 127 4.44 9.39 5.69
N ALA A 128 4.50 10.44 4.88
CA ALA A 128 5.75 10.94 4.31
C ALA A 128 5.93 12.43 4.64
N VAL A 129 7.17 12.81 4.94
CA VAL A 129 7.59 14.18 5.21
C VAL A 129 8.77 14.48 4.31
N LEU A 130 8.80 15.67 3.72
CA LEU A 130 9.90 16.10 2.89
C LEU A 130 10.80 17.04 3.71
N GLU A 131 11.99 16.58 4.05
CA GLU A 131 12.99 17.39 4.75
C GLU A 131 14.06 17.83 3.76
N GLY A 132 14.54 19.07 3.88
CA GLY A 132 15.74 19.48 3.17
C GLY A 132 16.59 20.40 4.03
N ASN A 133 17.86 20.42 3.68
CA ASN A 133 18.86 21.17 4.41
C ASN A 133 18.67 22.67 4.15
N PRO A 134 18.72 23.53 5.17
CA PRO A 134 18.78 24.97 4.95
C PRO A 134 19.99 25.30 4.07
N VAL A 135 19.83 26.24 3.15
CA VAL A 135 20.94 26.77 2.35
C VAL A 135 21.64 27.80 3.24
N ASP A 136 22.81 27.46 3.76
CA ASP A 136 23.69 28.37 4.49
C ASP A 136 24.30 29.45 3.57
#